data_AF-A0A0B7BSV8-F1
#
_entry.id   AF-A0A0B7BSV8-F1
#
_cell.length_a   1.000
_cell.length_b   1.000
_cell.length_c   1.000
_cell.angle_alpha   90.00
_cell.angle_beta   90.00
_cell.angle_gamma   90.00
#
_symmetry.space_group_name_H-M   'P 1'
#
loop_
_entity.id
_entity.type
_entity.pdbx_description
1 polymer ?
#
loop_
_entity_poly.entity_id
_entity_poly.type
_entity_poly.pdbx_seq_one_letter_code
_entity_poly.pdbx_strand_id
1 'polypeptide(L)'
;QCYYLPPVYGCNAEVVLNKHNKSVTITTPGFDGVREPNRRCLYWFKVPKNSKIRITFNLYNLDKEDTFLVKRYYKWQEFYRIDNSKYPYQFLSEGEYLLLEYWSSWEVSTHRGTNFTAEVILPGDFCYNATSRGADYYGSTSISETYETCLPWSETTDCEDFPSTGLTPLWLLNSGNECRNPDGELLQPWCYTHKNGTNCRK
;
A
#
# COMPACT_ATOMS: atom_id res chain seq x y z
N GLN A 1 -29.40 -20.43 27.06
CA GLN A 1 -27.96 -20.16 27.30
C GLN A 1 -27.54 -19.07 26.31
N CYS A 2 -27.07 -17.93 26.79
CA CYS A 2 -26.66 -16.81 25.92
C CYS A 2 -25.16 -16.90 25.65
N TYR A 3 -24.77 -16.90 24.37
CA TYR A 3 -23.36 -16.94 23.97
C TYR A 3 -22.96 -15.55 23.48
N TYR A 4 -22.02 -14.91 24.19
CA TYR A 4 -21.36 -13.68 23.73
C TYR A 4 -20.09 -14.06 22.97
N LEU A 5 -19.97 -13.59 21.73
CA LEU A 5 -18.74 -13.70 20.95
C LEU A 5 -18.10 -12.30 20.87
N PRO A 6 -16.89 -12.10 21.41
CA PRO A 6 -16.16 -10.86 21.24
C PRO A 6 -16.00 -10.50 19.75
N PRO A 7 -16.06 -9.20 19.36
CA PRO A 7 -15.91 -8.77 17.97
C PRO A 7 -14.67 -9.29 17.24
N VAL A 8 -13.59 -9.53 17.99
CA VAL A 8 -12.29 -10.02 17.49
C VAL A 8 -12.20 -11.54 17.34
N TYR A 9 -13.17 -12.28 17.90
CA TYR A 9 -13.08 -13.71 18.00
C TYR A 9 -13.26 -14.38 16.64
N GLY A 10 -12.26 -15.17 16.22
CA GLY A 10 -12.33 -16.04 15.05
C GLY A 10 -11.95 -15.42 13.71
N CYS A 11 -11.58 -14.14 13.66
CA CYS A 11 -11.23 -13.49 12.38
C CYS A 11 -9.84 -12.83 12.33
N ASN A 12 -9.14 -12.70 13.46
CA ASN A 12 -7.75 -12.26 13.46
C ASN A 12 -6.86 -13.28 12.74
N ALA A 13 -5.89 -12.82 11.95
CA ALA A 13 -4.95 -13.70 11.26
C ALA A 13 -3.50 -13.25 11.42
N GLU A 14 -2.65 -14.21 11.80
CA GLU A 14 -1.21 -14.12 11.62
C GLU A 14 -0.84 -14.77 10.29
N VAL A 15 -0.28 -14.00 9.37
CA VAL A 15 0.08 -14.49 8.04
C VAL A 15 1.59 -14.52 7.91
N VAL A 16 2.14 -15.69 7.59
CA VAL A 16 3.58 -15.86 7.36
C VAL A 16 3.80 -16.06 5.86
N LEU A 17 4.43 -15.08 5.20
CA LEU A 17 4.78 -15.15 3.78
C LEU A 17 6.30 -15.25 3.60
N ASN A 18 6.75 -16.07 2.67
CA ASN A 18 8.17 -16.30 2.39
C ASN A 18 8.37 -16.84 0.97
N LYS A 19 9.60 -17.30 0.65
CA LYS A 19 9.94 -17.83 -0.67
C LYS A 19 9.13 -19.05 -1.14
N HIS A 20 8.59 -19.84 -0.21
CA HIS A 20 7.77 -21.01 -0.50
C HIS A 20 6.28 -20.68 -0.47
N ASN A 21 5.86 -19.86 0.49
CA ASN A 21 4.49 -19.39 0.64
C ASN A 21 4.44 -17.92 0.25
N LYS A 22 4.46 -17.63 -1.06
CA LYS A 22 4.60 -16.26 -1.56
C LYS A 22 3.33 -15.41 -1.34
N SER A 23 2.15 -16.02 -1.34
CA SER A 23 0.89 -15.29 -1.20
C SER A 23 -0.20 -16.08 -0.48
N VAL A 24 -1.19 -15.35 0.03
CA VAL A 24 -2.43 -15.89 0.58
C VAL A 24 -3.60 -14.95 0.28
N THR A 25 -4.78 -15.49 0.04
CA THR A 25 -6.02 -14.72 -0.07
C THR A 25 -6.78 -14.78 1.25
N ILE A 26 -7.20 -13.62 1.73
CA ILE A 26 -7.93 -13.44 3.00
C ILE A 26 -9.26 -12.78 2.69
N THR A 27 -10.28 -13.19 3.42
CA THR A 27 -11.65 -12.72 3.25
C THR A 27 -12.19 -12.22 4.58
N THR A 28 -12.99 -11.16 4.54
CA THR A 28 -13.69 -10.68 5.74
C THR A 28 -14.74 -11.70 6.22
N PRO A 29 -15.11 -11.68 7.51
CA PRO A 29 -16.17 -12.55 8.04
C PRO A 29 -17.46 -12.48 7.22
N GLY A 30 -18.01 -13.64 6.87
CA GLY A 30 -19.23 -13.75 6.08
C GLY A 30 -19.07 -13.66 4.56
N PHE A 31 -17.88 -13.36 4.03
CA PHE A 31 -17.63 -13.34 2.58
C PHE A 31 -17.72 -14.73 1.94
N ASP A 32 -18.27 -14.94 0.74
CA ASP A 32 -18.98 -14.00 -0.17
C ASP A 32 -20.51 -14.02 0.06
N GLY A 33 -20.93 -14.41 1.27
CA GLY A 33 -22.33 -14.56 1.68
C GLY A 33 -22.83 -13.38 2.52
N VAL A 34 -23.48 -13.67 3.65
CA VAL A 34 -24.02 -12.63 4.54
C VAL A 34 -22.90 -12.09 5.42
N ARG A 35 -22.58 -10.80 5.25
CA ARG A 35 -21.64 -10.05 6.09
C ARG A 35 -22.02 -10.14 7.56
N GLU A 36 -21.05 -10.49 8.41
CA GLU A 36 -21.27 -10.54 9.85
C GLU A 36 -21.10 -9.14 10.49
N PRO A 37 -22.10 -8.61 11.22
CA PRO A 37 -22.00 -7.31 11.89
C PRO A 37 -21.17 -7.37 13.18
N ASN A 38 -20.72 -6.20 13.65
CA ASN A 38 -19.95 -6.01 14.87
C ASN A 38 -18.69 -6.91 14.98
N ARG A 39 -17.90 -6.93 13.91
CA ARG A 39 -16.62 -7.62 13.83
C ARG A 39 -15.46 -6.63 13.85
N ARG A 40 -14.36 -7.04 14.46
CA ARG A 40 -13.09 -6.31 14.46
C ARG A 40 -11.96 -7.30 14.17
N CYS A 41 -11.43 -7.28 12.96
CA CYS A 41 -10.43 -8.26 12.54
C CYS A 41 -9.08 -7.59 12.33
N LEU A 42 -8.04 -8.12 12.96
CA LEU A 42 -6.66 -7.68 12.80
C LEU A 42 -5.88 -8.70 11.99
N TYR A 43 -5.20 -8.23 10.95
CA TYR A 43 -4.36 -9.04 10.09
C TYR A 43 -2.92 -8.52 10.16
N TRP A 44 -2.00 -9.36 10.61
CA TRP A 44 -0.58 -9.03 10.72
C TRP A 44 0.26 -10.00 9.90
N PHE A 45 1.34 -9.47 9.32
CA PHE A 45 2.14 -10.17 8.33
C PHE A 45 3.59 -10.32 8.82
N LYS A 46 4.12 -11.54 8.74
CA LYS A 46 5.52 -11.85 9.00
C LYS A 46 6.19 -12.19 7.68
N VAL A 47 7.16 -11.37 7.27
CA VAL A 47 7.94 -11.54 6.05
C VAL A 47 9.44 -11.51 6.34
N PRO A 48 10.30 -12.03 5.45
CA PRO A 48 11.75 -11.94 5.60
C PRO A 48 12.23 -10.48 5.62
N LYS A 49 13.39 -10.23 6.23
CA LYS A 49 13.97 -8.89 6.29
C LYS A 49 14.13 -8.24 4.92
N ASN A 50 13.92 -6.93 4.86
CA ASN A 50 14.00 -6.11 3.64
C ASN A 50 12.99 -6.49 2.55
N SER A 51 12.02 -7.36 2.84
CA SER A 51 10.92 -7.67 1.92
C SER A 51 9.82 -6.62 2.03
N LYS A 52 8.96 -6.54 1.01
CA LYS A 52 7.73 -5.75 1.02
C LYS A 52 6.52 -6.66 0.94
N ILE A 53 5.36 -6.14 1.32
CA ILE A 53 4.08 -6.83 1.29
C ILE A 53 3.18 -6.05 0.32
N ARG A 54 2.68 -6.74 -0.69
CA ARG A 54 1.68 -6.24 -1.62
C ARG A 54 0.33 -6.74 -1.18
N ILE A 55 -0.62 -5.82 -1.04
CA ILE A 55 -2.04 -6.15 -0.87
C ILE A 55 -2.75 -5.82 -2.18
N THR A 56 -3.48 -6.78 -2.73
CA THR A 56 -4.33 -6.59 -3.91
C THR A 56 -5.76 -6.91 -3.53
N PHE A 57 -6.66 -5.94 -3.65
CA PHE A 57 -8.09 -6.17 -3.43
C PHE A 57 -8.70 -6.80 -4.67
N ASN A 58 -9.03 -8.09 -4.57
CA ASN A 58 -9.70 -8.79 -5.68
C ASN A 58 -11.19 -8.41 -5.72
N LEU A 59 -11.77 -8.07 -4.56
CA LEU A 59 -13.11 -7.50 -4.43
C LEU A 59 -13.16 -6.60 -3.20
N TYR A 60 -13.66 -5.37 -3.36
CA TYR A 60 -13.90 -4.44 -2.26
C TYR A 60 -15.35 -3.96 -2.32
N ASN A 61 -16.19 -4.52 -1.46
CA ASN A 61 -17.63 -4.25 -1.41
C ASN A 61 -18.04 -4.13 0.05
N LEU A 62 -17.57 -3.07 0.70
CA LEU A 62 -17.85 -2.77 2.11
C LEU A 62 -19.05 -1.84 2.24
N ASP A 63 -19.78 -1.98 3.35
CA ASP A 63 -20.81 -1.02 3.72
C ASP A 63 -20.18 0.37 3.98
N LYS A 64 -20.95 1.44 3.83
CA LYS A 64 -20.46 2.82 4.10
C LYS A 64 -20.02 3.03 5.56
N GLU A 65 -20.64 2.30 6.50
CA GLU A 65 -20.31 2.38 7.93
C GLU A 65 -19.16 1.43 8.31
N ASP A 66 -18.77 0.52 7.41
CA ASP A 66 -17.62 -0.35 7.61
C ASP A 66 -16.31 0.40 7.37
N THR A 67 -15.27 -0.05 8.03
CA THR A 67 -13.97 0.60 7.99
C THR A 67 -12.86 -0.39 7.69
N PHE A 68 -11.96 -0.02 6.80
CA PHE A 68 -10.71 -0.73 6.54
C PHE A 68 -9.54 0.21 6.81
N LEU A 69 -8.71 -0.14 7.80
CA LEU A 69 -7.60 0.66 8.28
C LEU A 69 -6.26 -0.01 7.95
N VAL A 70 -5.25 0.82 7.65
CA VAL A 70 -3.93 0.36 7.22
C VAL A 70 -2.83 1.08 8.00
N LYS A 71 -1.83 0.32 8.48
CA LYS A 71 -0.50 0.82 8.85
C LYS A 71 0.55 0.08 8.04
N ARG A 72 1.25 0.81 7.17
CA ARG A 72 2.15 0.22 6.16
C ARG A 72 3.63 0.56 6.36
N TYR A 73 3.93 1.42 7.35
CA TYR A 73 5.30 1.88 7.60
C TYR A 73 5.88 1.36 8.92
N TYR A 74 5.26 1.68 10.07
CA TYR A 74 5.68 1.18 11.38
C TYR A 74 4.51 1.14 12.39
N LYS A 75 4.74 0.48 13.53
CA LYS A 75 3.70 0.20 14.56
C LYS A 75 3.00 1.46 15.12
N TRP A 76 3.76 2.52 15.31
CA TRP A 76 3.32 3.79 15.89
C TRP A 76 2.71 4.76 14.87
N GLN A 77 2.66 4.40 13.59
CA GLN A 77 1.98 5.20 12.57
C GLN A 77 0.50 5.33 12.94
N GLU A 78 -0.11 6.48 12.66
CA GLU A 78 -1.57 6.60 12.69
C GLU A 78 -2.19 5.70 11.62
N PHE A 79 -3.41 5.22 11.87
CA PHE A 79 -4.10 4.43 10.86
C PHE A 79 -4.54 5.31 9.70
N TYR A 80 -4.21 4.88 8.48
CA TYR A 80 -4.84 5.40 7.29
C TYR A 80 -6.15 4.66 7.05
N ARG A 81 -7.26 5.40 6.99
CA ARG A 81 -8.58 4.85 6.64
C ARG A 81 -8.74 4.87 5.12
N ILE A 82 -8.99 3.71 4.52
CA ILE A 82 -9.33 3.62 3.10
C ILE A 82 -10.71 4.23 2.89
N ASP A 83 -10.84 5.12 1.91
CA ASP A 83 -12.13 5.61 1.43
C ASP A 83 -12.84 4.49 0.66
N ASN A 84 -13.98 4.02 1.17
CA ASN A 84 -14.72 2.91 0.56
C ASN A 84 -15.22 3.22 -0.87
N SER A 85 -15.33 4.51 -1.23
CA SER A 85 -15.73 4.95 -2.58
C SER A 85 -14.56 5.10 -3.56
N LYS A 86 -13.33 5.22 -3.03
CA LYS A 86 -12.10 5.47 -3.79
C LYS A 86 -10.96 4.61 -3.27
N TYR A 87 -11.24 3.32 -3.11
CA TYR A 87 -10.23 2.38 -2.61
C TYR A 87 -9.19 2.09 -3.69
N PRO A 88 -7.92 1.89 -3.31
CA PRO A 88 -6.89 1.52 -4.26
C PRO A 88 -7.06 0.05 -4.67
N TYR A 89 -6.79 -0.30 -5.94
CA TYR A 89 -6.82 -1.70 -6.38
C TYR A 89 -5.75 -2.55 -5.65
N GLN A 90 -4.59 -1.96 -5.39
CA GLN A 90 -3.52 -2.61 -4.62
C GLN A 90 -2.80 -1.58 -3.73
N PHE A 91 -1.89 -1.98 -2.86
CA PHE A 91 -0.89 -1.09 -2.27
C PHE A 91 0.29 -1.89 -1.75
N LEU A 92 1.39 -1.21 -1.47
CA LEU A 92 2.61 -1.80 -0.95
C LEU A 92 2.89 -1.32 0.48
N SER A 93 3.53 -2.16 1.28
CA SER A 93 4.20 -1.72 2.50
C SER A 93 5.51 -1.01 2.17
N GLU A 94 5.89 -0.05 3.01
CA GLU A 94 7.15 0.68 2.86
C GLU A 94 8.36 -0.19 3.23
N GLY A 95 8.15 -1.22 4.04
CA GLY A 95 9.13 -2.25 4.37
C GLY A 95 8.46 -3.55 4.82
N GLU A 96 9.03 -4.20 5.82
CA GLU A 96 8.58 -5.51 6.32
C GLU A 96 7.35 -5.44 7.24
N TYR A 97 6.86 -4.24 7.57
CA TYR A 97 5.73 -4.03 8.47
C TYR A 97 4.45 -3.72 7.71
N LEU A 98 3.40 -4.50 7.99
CA LEU A 98 2.04 -4.19 7.60
C LEU A 98 1.05 -4.67 8.66
N LEU A 99 0.09 -3.82 9.01
CA LEU A 99 -1.06 -4.17 9.84
C LEU A 99 -2.33 -3.67 9.15
N LEU A 100 -3.29 -4.56 8.97
CA LEU A 100 -4.62 -4.23 8.46
C LEU A 100 -5.64 -4.46 9.57
N GLU A 101 -6.62 -3.58 9.65
CA GLU A 101 -7.71 -3.70 10.62
C GLU A 101 -9.05 -3.43 9.94
N TYR A 102 -9.92 -4.44 9.95
CA TYR A 102 -11.28 -4.36 9.42
C TYR A 102 -12.28 -4.23 10.56
N TRP A 103 -13.20 -3.29 10.42
CA TRP A 103 -14.34 -3.10 11.29
C TRP A 103 -15.64 -3.21 10.52
N SER A 104 -16.52 -4.05 11.04
CA SER A 104 -17.86 -4.24 10.54
C SER A 104 -18.83 -3.58 11.53
N SER A 105 -19.66 -2.65 11.04
CA SER A 105 -20.62 -1.91 11.87
C SER A 105 -21.75 -2.84 12.36
N TRP A 106 -22.67 -2.29 13.17
CA TRP A 106 -23.87 -3.01 13.60
C TRP A 106 -24.96 -3.09 12.53
N GLU A 107 -24.82 -2.35 11.43
CA GLU A 107 -25.83 -2.27 10.38
C GLU A 107 -25.99 -3.59 9.62
N VAL A 108 -27.23 -3.94 9.29
CA VAL A 108 -27.49 -5.09 8.42
C VAL A 108 -27.24 -4.66 6.99
N SER A 109 -26.36 -5.36 6.30
CA SER A 109 -25.92 -4.98 4.97
C SER A 109 -25.87 -6.19 4.05
N THR A 110 -26.25 -5.99 2.78
CA THR A 110 -26.14 -6.99 1.70
C THR A 110 -24.79 -6.94 0.99
N HIS A 111 -23.92 -6.01 1.41
CA HIS A 111 -22.56 -5.91 0.94
C HIS A 111 -21.79 -7.19 1.25
N ARG A 112 -20.98 -7.66 0.30
CA ARG A 112 -20.35 -8.97 0.36
C ARG A 112 -19.08 -9.00 1.22
N GLY A 113 -18.58 -7.84 1.62
CA GLY A 113 -17.32 -7.69 2.33
C GLY A 113 -16.15 -7.47 1.37
N THR A 114 -14.94 -7.85 1.78
CA THR A 114 -13.76 -7.76 0.92
C THR A 114 -12.96 -9.05 0.93
N ASN A 115 -12.32 -9.27 -0.22
CA ASN A 115 -11.40 -10.35 -0.52
C ASN A 115 -10.12 -9.67 -1.03
N PHE A 116 -9.00 -9.95 -0.37
CA PHE A 116 -7.71 -9.42 -0.76
C PHE A 116 -6.61 -10.48 -0.70
N THR A 117 -5.66 -10.37 -1.63
CA THR A 117 -4.46 -11.21 -1.65
C THR A 117 -3.31 -10.43 -1.04
N ALA A 118 -2.66 -11.03 -0.05
CA ALA A 118 -1.38 -10.57 0.46
C ALA A 118 -0.26 -11.38 -0.18
N GLU A 119 0.76 -10.70 -0.70
CA GLU A 119 1.91 -11.30 -1.36
C GLU A 119 3.21 -10.68 -0.83
N VAL A 120 4.23 -11.51 -0.60
CA VAL A 120 5.57 -11.02 -0.28
C VAL A 120 6.37 -10.75 -1.56
N ILE A 121 6.95 -9.57 -1.64
CA ILE A 121 7.96 -9.21 -2.63
C ILE A 121 9.31 -9.31 -1.95
N LEU A 122 10.10 -10.31 -2.36
CA LEU A 122 11.42 -10.55 -1.79
C LEU A 122 12.43 -9.53 -2.32
N PRO A 123 13.54 -9.28 -1.60
CA PRO A 123 14.57 -8.34 -2.05
C PRO A 123 15.11 -8.62 -3.46
N GLY A 124 15.23 -9.90 -3.83
CA GLY A 124 15.67 -10.30 -5.17
C GLY A 124 14.61 -10.17 -6.27
N ASP A 125 13.35 -9.93 -5.89
CA ASP A 125 12.25 -9.70 -6.83
C ASP A 125 12.10 -8.19 -7.16
N PHE A 126 12.82 -7.30 -6.46
CA PHE A 126 12.82 -5.87 -6.79
C PHE A 126 13.62 -5.60 -8.07
N CYS A 127 13.08 -4.73 -8.94
CA CYS A 127 13.81 -4.19 -10.09
C CYS A 127 14.83 -3.10 -9.71
N TYR A 128 15.15 -2.98 -8.42
CA TYR A 128 16.15 -2.06 -7.89
C TYR A 128 16.77 -2.63 -6.62
N ASN A 129 17.98 -2.19 -6.29
CA ASN A 129 18.65 -2.61 -5.08
C ASN A 129 18.09 -1.86 -3.86
N ALA A 130 17.60 -2.62 -2.88
CA ALA A 130 17.06 -2.08 -1.63
C ALA A 130 18.11 -1.26 -0.84
N THR A 131 19.42 -1.55 -0.99
CA THR A 131 20.47 -0.78 -0.29
C THR A 131 20.64 0.63 -0.84
N SER A 132 20.39 0.82 -2.14
CA SER A 132 20.38 2.14 -2.81
C SER A 132 18.99 2.79 -2.82
N ARG A 133 17.99 2.15 -2.19
CA ARG A 133 16.59 2.64 -2.12
C ARG A 133 15.98 2.98 -3.49
N GLY A 134 16.48 2.39 -4.58
CA GLY A 134 16.00 2.67 -5.92
C GLY A 134 16.72 3.78 -6.67
N ALA A 135 17.88 4.26 -6.19
CA ALA A 135 18.73 5.16 -7.00
C ALA A 135 19.23 4.52 -8.30
N ASP A 136 19.28 3.19 -8.34
CA ASP A 136 19.59 2.36 -9.50
C ASP A 136 18.34 1.93 -10.30
N TYR A 137 17.16 2.44 -9.95
CA TYR A 137 15.93 2.08 -10.64
C TYR A 137 15.78 2.85 -11.97
N TYR A 138 15.69 2.10 -13.06
CA TYR A 138 15.48 2.61 -14.42
C TYR A 138 14.26 1.97 -15.11
N GLY A 139 13.26 1.54 -14.32
CA GLY A 139 12.02 0.99 -14.86
C GLY A 139 11.08 2.07 -15.43
N SER A 140 10.08 1.66 -16.19
CA SER A 140 9.15 2.55 -16.92
C SER A 140 7.83 2.84 -16.18
N THR A 141 7.76 2.56 -14.87
CA THR A 141 6.55 2.86 -14.07
C THR A 141 6.34 4.37 -14.00
N SER A 142 5.14 4.85 -14.32
CA SER A 142 4.79 6.29 -14.36
C SER A 142 3.49 6.59 -13.60
N ILE A 143 3.22 5.81 -12.55
CA ILE A 143 2.07 5.96 -11.66
C ILE A 143 2.60 6.00 -10.22
N SER A 144 2.10 6.95 -9.42
CA SER A 144 2.47 7.10 -8.01
C SER A 144 1.89 5.99 -7.14
N GLU A 145 2.30 5.97 -5.87
CA GLU A 145 1.72 5.07 -4.87
C GLU A 145 0.22 5.33 -4.63
N THR A 146 -0.25 6.55 -4.89
CA THR A 146 -1.66 6.96 -4.80
C THR A 146 -2.44 6.79 -6.10
N TYR A 147 -1.87 6.08 -7.09
CA TYR A 147 -2.48 5.84 -8.41
C TYR A 147 -2.66 7.06 -9.29
N GLU A 148 -1.89 8.11 -9.02
CA GLU A 148 -1.92 9.33 -9.80
C GLU A 148 -0.85 9.26 -10.89
N THR A 149 -1.18 9.76 -12.08
CA THR A 149 -0.22 9.82 -13.18
C THR A 149 0.93 10.74 -12.80
N CYS A 150 2.15 10.25 -12.98
CA CYS A 150 3.35 11.04 -12.74
C CYS A 150 3.45 12.21 -13.74
N LEU A 151 3.93 13.35 -13.25
CA LEU A 151 4.34 14.50 -14.04
C LEU A 151 5.74 14.26 -14.66
N PRO A 152 6.02 14.81 -15.85
CA PRO A 152 7.35 14.74 -16.43
C PRO A 152 8.39 15.48 -15.57
N TRP A 153 9.56 14.88 -15.34
CA TRP A 153 10.63 15.49 -14.56
C TRP A 153 11.07 16.84 -15.12
N SER A 154 11.06 17.00 -16.44
CA SER A 154 11.34 18.26 -17.14
C SER A 154 10.40 19.40 -16.79
N GLU A 155 9.17 19.10 -16.36
CA GLU A 155 8.17 20.09 -15.98
C GLU A 155 8.20 20.44 -14.49
N THR A 156 9.07 19.78 -13.72
CA THR A 156 9.14 19.88 -12.24
C THR A 156 10.44 20.51 -11.73
N THR A 157 11.24 21.10 -12.62
CA THR A 157 12.57 21.63 -12.31
C THR A 157 12.59 22.82 -11.35
N ASP A 158 11.46 23.50 -11.21
CA ASP A 158 11.19 24.62 -10.33
C ASP A 158 10.53 24.21 -9.00
N CYS A 159 10.27 22.91 -8.79
CA CYS A 159 9.84 22.41 -7.49
C CYS A 159 10.92 22.65 -6.43
N GLU A 160 10.53 23.10 -5.24
CA GLU A 160 11.47 23.46 -4.16
C GLU A 160 12.36 22.28 -3.73
N ASP A 161 11.83 21.05 -3.79
CA ASP A 161 12.52 19.81 -3.45
C ASP A 161 13.07 19.05 -4.68
N PHE A 162 13.26 19.72 -5.82
CA PHE A 162 13.76 19.06 -7.03
C PHE A 162 15.20 18.54 -6.85
N PRO A 163 15.48 17.26 -7.18
CA PRO A 163 16.82 16.67 -7.03
C PRO A 163 17.86 17.31 -7.96
N SER A 164 18.62 18.27 -7.45
CA SER A 164 19.50 19.14 -8.25
C SER A 164 21.01 18.95 -8.01
N THR A 165 21.42 17.93 -7.27
CA THR A 165 22.82 17.72 -6.88
C THR A 165 23.69 17.15 -8.02
N GLY A 166 24.81 17.80 -8.34
CA GLY A 166 25.81 17.28 -9.28
C GLY A 166 25.29 17.12 -10.73
N LEU A 167 25.53 15.96 -11.34
CA LEU A 167 25.08 15.62 -12.70
C LEU A 167 23.63 15.07 -12.75
N THR A 168 22.96 14.97 -11.59
CA THR A 168 21.60 14.45 -11.44
C THR A 168 20.57 15.08 -12.38
N PRO A 169 20.55 16.41 -12.60
CA PRO A 169 19.53 17.04 -13.41
C PRO A 169 19.47 16.49 -14.85
N LEU A 170 20.61 16.28 -15.51
CA LEU A 170 20.64 15.96 -16.94
C LEU A 170 19.97 14.63 -17.31
N TRP A 171 20.21 13.57 -16.53
CA TRP A 171 19.60 12.27 -16.81
C TRP A 171 18.16 12.18 -16.30
N LEU A 172 17.84 12.88 -15.21
CA LEU A 172 16.50 12.93 -14.65
C LEU A 172 15.52 13.61 -15.62
N LEU A 173 15.95 14.71 -16.26
CA LEU A 173 15.18 15.40 -17.30
C LEU A 173 14.84 14.52 -18.51
N ASN A 174 15.66 13.52 -18.80
CA ASN A 174 15.45 12.57 -19.89
C ASN A 174 14.63 11.33 -19.48
N SER A 175 14.22 11.22 -18.22
CA SER A 175 13.45 10.08 -17.70
C SER A 175 11.93 10.21 -17.92
N GLY A 176 11.48 11.18 -18.72
CA GLY A 176 10.06 11.39 -18.98
C GLY A 176 9.28 11.62 -17.69
N ASN A 177 8.21 10.85 -17.49
CA ASN A 177 7.40 10.84 -16.26
C ASN A 177 7.55 9.53 -15.46
N GLU A 178 8.67 8.84 -15.62
CA GLU A 178 8.90 7.55 -14.97
C GLU A 178 9.43 7.74 -13.55
N CYS A 179 9.02 6.90 -12.59
CA CYS A 179 9.46 7.00 -11.20
C CYS A 179 10.97 6.85 -11.08
N ARG A 180 11.61 7.68 -10.26
CA ARG A 180 13.06 7.67 -9.96
C ARG A 180 13.30 7.95 -8.49
N ASN A 181 14.48 7.60 -7.99
CA ASN A 181 14.93 8.05 -6.66
C ASN A 181 16.37 8.57 -6.74
N PRO A 182 16.59 9.67 -7.46
CA PRO A 182 17.92 10.08 -7.94
C PRO A 182 18.97 10.30 -6.85
N ASP A 183 18.55 10.74 -5.67
CA ASP A 183 19.38 11.01 -4.49
C ASP A 183 19.31 9.89 -3.44
N GLY A 184 18.49 8.86 -3.67
CA GLY A 184 18.23 7.81 -2.68
C GLY A 184 17.58 8.34 -1.39
N GLU A 185 17.01 9.55 -1.41
CA GLU A 185 16.47 10.20 -0.22
C GLU A 185 15.25 9.43 0.30
N LEU A 186 14.30 9.15 -0.59
CA LEU A 186 13.12 8.37 -0.24
C LEU A 186 13.43 6.88 -0.17
N LEU A 187 12.50 6.10 0.39
CA LEU A 187 12.68 4.64 0.57
C LEU A 187 12.53 3.83 -0.73
N GLN A 188 12.04 4.45 -1.81
CA GLN A 188 11.76 3.81 -3.09
C GLN A 188 11.66 4.83 -4.24
N PRO A 189 11.66 4.38 -5.50
CA PRO A 189 11.35 5.23 -6.66
C PRO A 189 10.02 5.97 -6.49
N TRP A 190 10.02 7.26 -6.83
CA TRP A 190 8.91 8.19 -6.65
C TRP A 190 8.78 9.10 -7.88
N CYS A 191 7.71 9.90 -7.94
CA CYS A 191 7.51 10.92 -8.97
C CYS A 191 6.63 12.04 -8.41
N TYR A 192 6.65 13.22 -9.03
CA TYR A 192 5.65 14.24 -8.74
C TYR A 192 4.31 13.90 -9.40
N THR A 193 3.21 14.23 -8.75
CA THR A 193 1.84 13.99 -9.25
C THR A 193 1.04 15.27 -9.44
N HIS A 194 1.45 16.35 -8.77
CA HIS A 194 0.78 17.64 -8.85
C HIS A 194 1.79 18.78 -8.66
N LYS A 195 1.55 19.90 -9.36
CA LYS A 195 2.38 21.10 -9.31
C LYS A 195 1.51 22.35 -9.23
N ASN A 196 1.83 23.25 -8.30
CA ASN A 196 1.23 24.58 -8.19
C ASN A 196 2.32 25.62 -7.91
N GLY A 197 2.84 26.24 -8.97
CA GLY A 197 4.07 27.03 -8.89
C GLY A 197 5.26 26.15 -8.50
N THR A 198 6.02 26.59 -7.48
CA THR A 198 7.15 25.84 -6.92
C THR A 198 6.74 24.77 -5.90
N ASN A 199 5.46 24.74 -5.50
CA ASN A 199 4.94 23.75 -4.56
C ASN A 199 4.46 22.51 -5.30
N CYS A 200 5.13 21.39 -5.07
CA CYS A 200 4.90 20.14 -5.76
C CYS A 200 4.58 19.02 -4.78
N ARG A 201 3.72 18.09 -5.20
CA ARG A 201 3.38 16.90 -4.43
C ARG A 201 3.96 15.68 -5.13
N LYS A 202 4.66 14.84 -4.37
CA LYS A 202 5.16 13.52 -4.76
C LYS A 202 4.33 12.42 -4.09
#